data_AF-A0AAV5EZ65-F1
#
_entry.id   AF-A0AAV5EZ65-F1
#
_cell.length_a   1.000
_cell.length_b   1.000
_cell.length_c   1.000
_cell.angle_alpha   90.00
_cell.angle_beta   90.00
_cell.angle_gamma   90.00
#
_symmetry.space_group_name_H-M   'P 1'
#
loop_
_entity.id
_entity.type
_entity.pdbx_description
1 polymer ?
#
loop_
_entity_poly.entity_id
_entity_poly.type
_entity_poly.pdbx_seq_one_letter_code
_entity_poly.pdbx_strand_id
1 'polypeptide(L)'
;MQSPLNNVGLFRAWGASHTISTDGSKLAFIDNEFKAVWVADQKGLRTVWQGRSANSVFSIAWNQSPDKDTLYVSVGPSFSATRKVDIYAIVNVSGRPIVMRLTGGGFNNAFPSSNPEGTKIVFRSTRDHTKMYKNLYIMQDADVGEFGEGIVTRLTDGEWTDIHCQWSPRGDWIVFSSTRGKPIGAPLPDHGLDFAYFSIYLVMAADPSVVVRVVTGMDPDMNANDLPGHVNHPVFNPDGRSIAFTSDLAAVSVEPISMPMFLHPGRPYGDIFSVDIDPNDIHKNKDIDKINRVTHSRYGYSTHAWTRFVPNNPNTQWNMLVTLDYATANFRPACPYTHPDGGESWHMTGHLILPRRCC
;
A
#
# COMPACT_ATOMS: atom_id res chain seq x y z
N MET A 1 19.19 -4.60 3.49
CA MET A 1 19.50 -4.91 2.07
C MET A 1 20.19 -3.71 1.44
N GLN A 2 20.93 -3.89 0.35
CA GLN A 2 21.56 -2.77 -0.35
C GLN A 2 20.71 -2.37 -1.56
N SER A 3 20.36 -1.08 -1.67
CA SER A 3 19.75 -0.55 -2.89
C SER A 3 20.82 -0.34 -3.96
N PRO A 4 20.51 -0.52 -5.25
CA PRO A 4 21.34 -0.02 -6.35
C PRO A 4 21.49 1.51 -6.32
N LEU A 5 20.55 2.23 -5.67
CA LEU A 5 20.60 3.67 -5.51
C LEU A 5 21.43 4.07 -4.29
N ASN A 6 22.46 4.87 -4.52
CA ASN A 6 23.43 5.23 -3.48
C ASN A 6 22.85 6.04 -2.33
N ASN A 7 21.73 6.74 -2.54
CA ASN A 7 21.04 7.58 -1.56
C ASN A 7 19.86 6.87 -0.86
N VAL A 8 19.61 5.59 -1.16
CA VAL A 8 18.47 4.84 -0.61
C VAL A 8 18.95 3.69 0.28
N GLY A 9 18.45 3.67 1.52
CA GLY A 9 18.51 2.55 2.44
C GLY A 9 17.26 1.67 2.33
N LEU A 10 17.46 0.35 2.46
CA LEU A 10 16.38 -0.63 2.43
C LEU A 10 16.35 -1.45 3.71
N PHE A 11 15.23 -1.34 4.42
CA PHE A 11 14.92 -2.15 5.59
C PHE A 11 13.77 -3.09 5.30
N ARG A 12 13.88 -4.33 5.77
CA ARG A 12 12.87 -5.37 5.59
C ARG A 12 12.13 -5.53 6.91
N ALA A 13 10.81 -5.42 6.88
CA ALA A 13 9.96 -5.55 8.06
C ALA A 13 9.01 -6.73 7.90
N TRP A 14 8.75 -7.44 9.01
CA TRP A 14 7.78 -8.53 9.04
C TRP A 14 6.35 -8.01 8.83
N GLY A 15 5.48 -8.83 8.25
CA GLY A 15 4.09 -8.50 7.98
C GLY A 15 3.87 -7.86 6.62
N ALA A 16 2.69 -7.25 6.44
CA ALA A 16 2.25 -6.61 5.20
C ALA A 16 1.65 -5.23 5.46
N SER A 17 1.53 -4.44 4.37
CA SER A 17 0.90 -3.11 4.38
C SER A 17 1.50 -2.17 5.44
N HIS A 18 2.82 -2.01 5.46
CA HIS A 18 3.47 -1.13 6.44
C HIS A 18 3.04 0.31 6.27
N THR A 19 2.95 1.03 7.38
CA THR A 19 2.75 2.48 7.41
C THR A 19 3.46 3.07 8.61
N ILE A 20 3.89 4.33 8.51
CA ILE A 20 4.72 5.00 9.52
C ILE A 20 4.01 6.29 9.91
N SER A 21 4.02 6.60 11.20
CA SER A 21 3.48 7.88 11.70
C SER A 21 4.25 9.07 11.11
N THR A 22 3.58 10.22 10.99
CA THR A 22 4.16 11.42 10.35
C THR A 22 5.46 11.92 11.00
N ASP A 23 5.66 11.62 12.28
CA ASP A 23 6.88 11.92 13.03
C ASP A 23 7.94 10.81 12.98
N GLY A 24 7.66 9.69 12.31
CA GLY A 24 8.53 8.52 12.22
C GLY A 24 8.68 7.71 13.50
N SER A 25 7.93 8.04 14.57
CA SER A 25 8.10 7.40 15.88
C SER A 25 7.45 6.02 15.97
N LYS A 26 6.53 5.68 15.07
CA LYS A 26 5.71 4.46 15.11
C LYS A 26 5.66 3.79 13.75
N LEU A 27 5.87 2.48 13.75
CA LEU A 27 5.67 1.60 12.60
C LEU A 27 4.43 0.76 12.87
N ALA A 28 3.46 0.78 11.95
CA ALA A 28 2.33 -0.13 11.95
C ALA A 28 2.41 -1.10 10.77
N PHE A 29 1.90 -2.31 10.96
CA PHE A 29 1.82 -3.34 9.94
C PHE A 29 0.74 -4.36 10.26
N ILE A 30 0.40 -5.20 9.30
CA ILE A 30 -0.53 -6.32 9.45
C ILE A 30 0.24 -7.63 9.51
N ASP A 31 -0.17 -8.57 10.36
CA ASP A 31 0.43 -9.90 10.37
C ASP A 31 0.18 -10.70 9.07
N ASN A 32 0.94 -11.77 8.89
CA ASN A 32 0.83 -12.62 7.70
C ASN A 32 -0.49 -13.42 7.65
N GLU A 33 -1.24 -13.49 8.74
CA GLU A 33 -2.59 -14.07 8.79
C GLU A 33 -3.66 -13.08 8.30
N PHE A 34 -3.32 -11.81 8.05
CA PHE A 34 -4.29 -10.76 7.76
C PHE A 34 -5.37 -10.67 8.85
N LYS A 35 -4.94 -10.82 10.11
CA LYS A 35 -5.80 -10.96 11.29
C LYS A 35 -5.63 -9.81 12.25
N ALA A 36 -4.42 -9.29 12.46
CA ALA A 36 -4.18 -8.23 13.42
C ALA A 36 -3.35 -7.08 12.88
N VAL A 37 -3.62 -5.89 13.40
CA VAL A 37 -2.84 -4.66 13.22
C VAL A 37 -1.88 -4.53 14.40
N TRP A 38 -0.61 -4.49 14.08
CA TRP A 38 0.50 -4.37 15.02
C TRP A 38 1.11 -2.97 14.95
N VAL A 39 1.60 -2.49 16.09
CA VAL A 39 2.34 -1.23 16.22
C VAL A 39 3.63 -1.50 17.00
N ALA A 40 4.74 -0.99 16.47
CA ALA A 40 6.03 -0.93 17.12
C ALA A 40 6.42 0.54 17.36
N ASP A 41 6.63 0.91 18.62
CA ASP A 41 7.06 2.23 19.06
C ASP A 41 7.88 2.13 20.37
N GLN A 42 8.05 3.24 21.11
CA GLN A 42 8.78 3.26 22.39
C GLN A 42 8.15 2.40 23.50
N LYS A 43 6.89 1.98 23.37
CA LYS A 43 6.18 1.11 24.32
C LYS A 43 6.32 -0.37 23.97
N GLY A 44 7.07 -0.71 22.92
CA GLY A 44 7.19 -2.08 22.44
C GLY A 44 6.20 -2.44 21.34
N LEU A 45 6.36 -3.67 20.87
CA LEU A 45 5.52 -4.29 19.87
C LEU A 45 4.21 -4.77 20.50
N ARG A 46 3.08 -4.33 19.96
CA ARG A 46 1.75 -4.71 20.46
C ARG A 46 0.70 -4.71 19.35
N THR A 47 -0.35 -5.49 19.53
CA THR A 47 -1.54 -5.41 18.69
C THR A 47 -2.42 -4.24 19.14
N VAL A 48 -2.90 -3.45 18.19
CA VAL A 48 -3.87 -2.36 18.44
C VAL A 48 -5.27 -2.71 17.96
N TRP A 49 -5.38 -3.73 17.11
CA TRP A 49 -6.64 -4.35 16.74
C TRP A 49 -6.41 -5.80 16.27
N GLN A 50 -7.28 -6.71 16.68
CA GLN A 50 -7.42 -8.05 16.13
C GLN A 50 -8.82 -8.25 15.51
N GLY A 51 -8.85 -8.70 14.27
CA GLY A 51 -10.05 -9.14 13.56
C GLY A 51 -10.58 -10.48 14.08
N ARG A 52 -11.80 -10.83 13.66
CA ARG A 52 -12.52 -12.02 14.18
C ARG A 52 -11.91 -13.35 13.73
N SER A 53 -11.27 -13.37 12.57
CA SER A 53 -10.67 -14.56 11.96
C SER A 53 -9.43 -14.17 11.15
N ALA A 54 -8.65 -15.15 10.70
CA ALA A 54 -7.68 -14.92 9.64
C ALA A 54 -8.36 -14.32 8.41
N ASN A 55 -7.60 -13.60 7.59
CA ASN A 55 -8.06 -12.93 6.38
C ASN A 55 -9.27 -12.01 6.63
N SER A 56 -9.18 -11.13 7.63
CA SER A 56 -10.25 -10.20 8.01
C SER A 56 -9.82 -8.74 8.06
N VAL A 57 -8.52 -8.43 7.99
CA VAL A 57 -7.99 -7.07 7.90
C VAL A 57 -6.87 -7.02 6.87
N PHE A 58 -6.85 -5.98 6.06
CA PHE A 58 -5.77 -5.72 5.10
C PHE A 58 -5.67 -4.23 4.82
N SER A 59 -4.53 -3.76 4.30
CA SER A 59 -4.28 -2.35 3.99
C SER A 59 -4.52 -1.38 5.17
N ILE A 60 -3.43 -0.84 5.71
CA ILE A 60 -3.49 0.23 6.70
C ILE A 60 -2.84 1.51 6.19
N ALA A 61 -3.29 2.64 6.73
CA ALA A 61 -2.65 3.93 6.52
C ALA A 61 -2.68 4.74 7.82
N TRP A 62 -1.53 5.25 8.24
CA TRP A 62 -1.46 6.24 9.30
C TRP A 62 -2.01 7.58 8.78
N ASN A 63 -2.77 8.28 9.63
CA ASN A 63 -3.22 9.63 9.30
C ASN A 63 -2.00 10.55 9.10
N GLN A 64 -1.95 11.26 7.97
CA GLN A 64 -0.82 12.13 7.61
C GLN A 64 -0.70 13.38 8.51
N SER A 65 -1.76 13.77 9.22
CA SER A 65 -1.71 14.89 10.16
C SER A 65 -0.85 14.56 11.38
N PRO A 66 0.13 15.41 11.73
CA PRO A 66 0.97 15.20 12.91
C PRO A 66 0.16 15.27 14.23
N ASP A 67 -1.03 15.86 14.20
CA ASP A 67 -1.89 16.04 15.38
C ASP A 67 -2.83 14.84 15.61
N LYS A 68 -2.90 13.89 14.68
CA LYS A 68 -3.85 12.76 14.71
C LYS A 68 -3.13 11.43 14.92
N ASP A 69 -3.37 10.82 16.07
CA ASP A 69 -2.92 9.46 16.40
C ASP A 69 -3.97 8.42 15.95
N THR A 70 -4.11 8.27 14.63
CA THR A 70 -5.18 7.46 14.01
C THR A 70 -4.64 6.58 12.88
N LEU A 71 -5.06 5.31 12.88
CA LEU A 71 -4.84 4.35 11.79
C LEU A 71 -6.14 4.06 11.07
N TYR A 72 -6.14 4.11 9.74
CA TYR A 72 -7.23 3.61 8.92
C TYR A 72 -6.94 2.18 8.47
N VAL A 73 -7.95 1.32 8.48
CA VAL A 73 -7.81 -0.12 8.22
C VAL A 73 -8.95 -0.60 7.32
N SER A 74 -8.64 -1.42 6.31
CA SER A 74 -9.68 -2.12 5.54
C SER A 74 -10.04 -3.43 6.24
N VAL A 75 -11.34 -3.69 6.41
CA VAL A 75 -11.89 -4.80 7.20
C VAL A 75 -12.83 -5.62 6.33
N GLY A 76 -12.49 -6.89 6.19
CA GLY A 76 -13.14 -7.83 5.29
C GLY A 76 -12.10 -8.79 4.69
N PRO A 77 -12.55 -9.76 3.88
CA PRO A 77 -11.65 -10.67 3.19
C PRO A 77 -10.74 -9.89 2.23
N SER A 78 -9.44 -10.08 2.38
CA SER A 78 -8.45 -9.45 1.53
C SER A 78 -8.59 -9.90 0.08
N PHE A 79 -8.36 -8.97 -0.84
CA PHE A 79 -8.26 -9.18 -2.29
C PHE A 79 -9.45 -9.87 -2.98
N SER A 80 -10.58 -10.02 -2.30
CA SER A 80 -11.78 -10.59 -2.90
C SER A 80 -12.52 -9.55 -3.73
N ALA A 81 -12.78 -9.85 -5.01
CA ALA A 81 -13.40 -8.90 -5.94
C ALA A 81 -14.86 -8.56 -5.60
N THR A 82 -15.63 -9.53 -5.10
CA THR A 82 -17.08 -9.43 -4.92
C THR A 82 -17.53 -9.31 -3.47
N ARG A 83 -16.60 -9.45 -2.52
CA ARG A 83 -16.92 -9.45 -1.10
C ARG A 83 -16.89 -8.04 -0.57
N LYS A 84 -17.80 -7.78 0.36
CA LYS A 84 -17.86 -6.53 1.11
C LYS A 84 -16.57 -6.30 1.89
N VAL A 85 -16.08 -5.07 1.86
CA VAL A 85 -14.99 -4.56 2.69
C VAL A 85 -15.41 -3.20 3.22
N ASP A 86 -15.16 -2.94 4.50
CA ASP A 86 -15.44 -1.68 5.17
C ASP A 86 -14.13 -1.01 5.60
N ILE A 87 -14.13 0.31 5.71
CA ILE A 87 -13.03 1.07 6.29
C ILE A 87 -13.38 1.42 7.73
N TYR A 88 -12.39 1.29 8.60
CA TYR A 88 -12.48 1.64 10.02
C TYR A 88 -11.30 2.53 10.41
N ALA A 89 -11.50 3.38 11.42
CA ALA A 89 -10.46 4.10 12.13
C ALA A 89 -10.16 3.42 13.47
N ILE A 90 -8.89 3.26 13.79
CA ILE A 90 -8.40 3.03 15.14
C ILE A 90 -7.85 4.38 15.63
N VAL A 91 -8.58 5.07 16.48
CA VAL A 91 -8.13 6.35 17.07
C VAL A 91 -7.46 6.12 18.42
N ASN A 92 -6.59 7.04 18.83
CA ASN A 92 -5.82 6.96 20.08
C ASN A 92 -4.97 5.67 20.17
N VAL A 93 -4.30 5.34 19.07
CA VAL A 93 -3.45 4.14 18.88
C VAL A 93 -2.38 4.00 19.98
N SER A 94 -1.84 5.12 20.43
CA SER A 94 -0.80 5.24 21.44
C SER A 94 -1.35 5.08 22.85
N GLY A 95 -2.62 5.41 23.08
CA GLY A 95 -3.27 5.36 24.38
C GLY A 95 -4.14 4.12 24.53
N ARG A 96 -5.45 4.34 24.61
CA ARG A 96 -6.47 3.29 24.62
C ARG A 96 -7.17 3.33 23.25
N PRO A 97 -6.84 2.41 22.34
CA PRO A 97 -7.40 2.40 21.00
C PRO A 97 -8.93 2.33 21.01
N ILE A 98 -9.58 3.16 20.21
CA ILE A 98 -11.03 3.12 19.98
C ILE A 98 -11.24 2.82 18.49
N VAL A 99 -12.06 1.82 18.20
CA VAL A 99 -12.34 1.40 16.83
C VAL A 99 -13.68 1.96 16.39
N MET A 100 -13.68 2.68 15.27
CA MET A 100 -14.85 3.32 14.68
C MET A 100 -15.00 2.86 13.23
N ARG A 101 -16.22 2.50 12.83
CA ARG A 101 -16.51 2.19 11.43
C ARG A 101 -16.71 3.50 10.67
N LEU A 102 -16.10 3.63 9.50
CA LEU A 102 -16.19 4.84 8.67
C LEU A 102 -17.05 4.65 7.41
N THR A 103 -17.23 3.42 6.91
CA THR A 103 -18.05 3.18 5.72
C THR A 103 -19.23 2.25 5.98
N GLY A 104 -20.32 2.48 5.26
CA GLY A 104 -21.55 1.69 5.29
C GLY A 104 -21.76 0.81 4.06
N GLY A 105 -22.94 0.18 4.00
CA GLY A 105 -23.41 -0.53 2.80
C GLY A 105 -22.82 -1.93 2.58
N GLY A 106 -22.95 -2.41 1.33
CA GLY A 106 -22.55 -3.73 0.85
C GLY A 106 -21.36 -3.71 -0.13
N PHE A 107 -20.63 -2.60 -0.19
CA PHE A 107 -19.60 -2.34 -1.21
C PHE A 107 -18.21 -2.86 -0.77
N ASN A 108 -17.26 -2.88 -1.71
CA ASN A 108 -15.85 -3.13 -1.41
C ASN A 108 -15.11 -1.81 -1.22
N ASN A 109 -15.18 -1.25 -0.01
CA ASN A 109 -14.48 -0.03 0.38
C ASN A 109 -13.10 -0.39 0.96
N ALA A 110 -12.01 0.03 0.33
CA ALA A 110 -10.67 -0.36 0.79
C ALA A 110 -9.57 0.62 0.38
N PHE A 111 -8.34 0.35 0.84
CA PHE A 111 -7.14 1.15 0.55
C PHE A 111 -7.29 2.63 0.95
N PRO A 112 -7.63 2.91 2.23
CA PRO A 112 -7.77 4.29 2.69
C PRO A 112 -6.42 5.00 2.71
N SER A 113 -6.43 6.31 2.43
CA SER A 113 -5.33 7.23 2.68
C SER A 113 -5.88 8.61 3.04
N SER A 114 -5.35 9.28 4.06
CA SER A 114 -5.82 10.62 4.43
C SER A 114 -5.10 11.72 3.68
N ASN A 115 -5.71 12.90 3.58
CA ASN A 115 -5.00 14.13 3.22
C ASN A 115 -4.01 14.56 4.34
N PRO A 116 -3.08 15.49 4.05
CA PRO A 116 -2.09 15.98 5.02
C PRO A 116 -2.69 16.58 6.30
N GLU A 117 -3.85 17.22 6.19
CA GLU A 117 -4.57 17.83 7.31
C GLU A 117 -5.33 16.79 8.14
N GLY A 118 -5.45 15.55 7.63
CA GLY A 118 -6.05 14.42 8.33
C GLY A 118 -7.57 14.49 8.45
N THR A 119 -8.23 15.35 7.68
CA THR A 119 -9.67 15.63 7.72
C THR A 119 -10.46 14.85 6.67
N LYS A 120 -9.81 14.36 5.61
CA LYS A 120 -10.42 13.65 4.49
C LYS A 120 -9.73 12.33 4.24
N ILE A 121 -10.45 11.37 3.64
CA ILE A 121 -9.91 10.06 3.25
C ILE A 121 -10.23 9.79 1.80
N VAL A 122 -9.22 9.48 0.98
CA VAL A 122 -9.42 8.84 -0.32
C VAL A 122 -9.42 7.33 -0.15
N PHE A 123 -10.30 6.65 -0.87
CA PHE A 123 -10.42 5.20 -0.86
C PHE A 123 -11.05 4.69 -2.14
N ARG A 124 -10.86 3.40 -2.44
CA ARG A 124 -11.60 2.74 -3.53
C ARG A 124 -12.98 2.31 -3.05
N SER A 125 -13.96 2.27 -3.94
CA SER A 125 -15.26 1.64 -3.71
C SER A 125 -15.83 1.02 -4.98
N THR A 126 -16.66 0.00 -4.81
CA THR A 126 -17.51 -0.57 -5.88
C THR A 126 -18.90 0.03 -5.92
N ARG A 127 -19.15 1.10 -5.15
CA ARG A 127 -20.43 1.81 -5.21
C ARG A 127 -20.67 2.39 -6.60
N ASP A 128 -21.94 2.63 -6.90
CA ASP A 128 -22.43 3.27 -8.13
C ASP A 128 -22.20 2.49 -9.44
N HIS A 129 -21.69 1.25 -9.38
CA HIS A 129 -21.52 0.37 -10.54
C HIS A 129 -22.16 -1.02 -10.35
N THR A 130 -22.95 -1.46 -11.33
CA THR A 130 -23.60 -2.79 -11.32
C THR A 130 -22.61 -3.93 -11.57
N LYS A 131 -21.53 -3.67 -12.32
CA LYS A 131 -20.49 -4.64 -12.68
C LYS A 131 -19.31 -4.67 -11.69
N MET A 132 -19.45 -4.08 -10.50
CA MET A 132 -18.42 -4.06 -9.45
C MET A 132 -17.08 -3.46 -9.90
N TYR A 133 -17.11 -2.49 -10.83
CA TYR A 133 -15.94 -1.65 -11.11
C TYR A 133 -15.52 -0.92 -9.84
N LYS A 134 -14.22 -0.69 -9.71
CA LYS A 134 -13.63 -0.06 -8.51
C LYS A 134 -13.17 1.31 -8.91
N ASN A 135 -13.76 2.33 -8.32
CA ASN A 135 -13.40 3.72 -8.55
C ASN A 135 -13.03 4.39 -7.22
N LEU A 136 -12.42 5.56 -7.31
CA LEU A 136 -11.97 6.30 -6.14
C LEU A 136 -13.04 7.27 -5.66
N TYR A 137 -13.11 7.42 -4.34
CA TYR A 137 -14.03 8.31 -3.65
C TYR A 137 -13.27 9.05 -2.55
N ILE A 138 -13.74 10.25 -2.23
CA ILE A 138 -13.23 11.06 -1.13
C ILE A 138 -14.34 11.17 -0.08
N MET A 139 -14.04 10.68 1.11
CA MET A 139 -14.77 10.94 2.34
C MET A 139 -14.33 12.31 2.86
N GLN A 140 -15.29 13.23 3.00
CA GLN A 140 -15.02 14.63 3.31
C GLN A 140 -14.79 14.89 4.80
N ASP A 141 -15.17 13.95 5.66
CA ASP A 141 -14.96 14.01 7.10
C ASP A 141 -14.48 12.64 7.62
N ALA A 142 -13.22 12.59 8.03
CA ALA A 142 -12.55 11.40 8.52
C ALA A 142 -12.95 10.99 9.95
N ASP A 143 -13.57 11.89 10.73
CA ASP A 143 -13.96 11.65 12.11
C ASP A 143 -15.34 10.96 12.17
N VAL A 144 -16.28 11.30 11.26
CA VAL A 144 -17.64 10.69 11.20
C VAL A 144 -17.84 9.68 10.06
N GLY A 145 -17.03 9.77 9.00
CA GLY A 145 -17.10 8.89 7.85
C GLY A 145 -18.36 9.08 6.99
N GLU A 146 -19.07 8.00 6.71
CA GLU A 146 -20.34 7.96 5.96
C GLU A 146 -21.58 8.04 6.86
N PHE A 147 -21.39 8.27 8.16
CA PHE A 147 -22.48 8.28 9.14
C PHE A 147 -22.82 9.70 9.58
N GLY A 148 -24.06 9.92 10.04
CA GLY A 148 -24.54 11.26 10.39
C GLY A 148 -24.58 12.18 9.18
N GLU A 149 -23.92 13.34 9.29
CA GLU A 149 -23.79 14.34 8.21
C GLU A 149 -22.60 14.06 7.27
N GLY A 150 -22.02 12.86 7.33
CA GLY A 150 -20.87 12.45 6.54
C GLY A 150 -21.12 12.48 5.03
N ILE A 151 -20.24 13.14 4.29
CA ILE A 151 -20.33 13.29 2.83
C ILE A 151 -19.23 12.48 2.15
N VAL A 152 -19.61 11.75 1.10
CA VAL A 152 -18.67 11.07 0.20
C VAL A 152 -18.90 11.55 -1.23
N THR A 153 -17.81 11.95 -1.89
CA THR A 153 -17.82 12.41 -3.29
C THR A 153 -17.02 11.46 -4.16
N ARG A 154 -17.53 11.16 -5.36
CA ARG A 154 -16.81 10.35 -6.34
C ARG A 154 -15.66 11.14 -6.97
N LEU A 155 -14.50 10.50 -7.09
CA LEU A 155 -13.28 11.08 -7.65
C LEU A 155 -12.94 10.50 -9.02
N THR A 156 -13.25 9.24 -9.30
CA THR A 156 -13.06 8.67 -10.64
C THR A 156 -14.33 7.96 -11.10
N ASP A 157 -14.52 7.85 -12.41
CA ASP A 157 -15.69 7.18 -12.98
C ASP A 157 -15.32 6.45 -14.26
N GLY A 158 -15.55 5.14 -14.28
CA GLY A 158 -15.44 4.36 -15.50
C GLY A 158 -15.28 2.87 -15.27
N GLU A 159 -15.30 2.14 -16.39
CA GLU A 159 -15.33 0.67 -16.45
C GLU A 159 -13.96 0.01 -16.21
N TRP A 160 -13.26 0.43 -15.15
CA TRP A 160 -11.93 -0.05 -14.79
C TRP A 160 -11.80 -0.38 -13.30
N THR A 161 -10.58 -0.71 -12.87
CA THR A 161 -10.25 -0.98 -11.48
C THR A 161 -9.17 -0.02 -11.00
N ASP A 162 -9.55 0.95 -10.18
CA ASP A 162 -8.68 1.85 -9.44
C ASP A 162 -8.39 1.26 -8.03
N ILE A 163 -7.11 1.12 -7.67
CA ILE A 163 -6.66 0.54 -6.41
C ILE A 163 -5.39 1.25 -5.88
N HIS A 164 -5.01 0.93 -4.64
CA HIS A 164 -3.76 1.39 -4.03
C HIS A 164 -3.60 2.92 -4.04
N CYS A 165 -4.69 3.66 -3.77
CA CYS A 165 -4.66 5.11 -3.78
C CYS A 165 -3.91 5.67 -2.55
N GLN A 166 -3.17 6.76 -2.76
CA GLN A 166 -2.54 7.52 -1.69
C GLN A 166 -2.67 9.03 -1.96
N TRP A 167 -3.03 9.79 -0.93
CA TRP A 167 -2.97 11.25 -0.98
C TRP A 167 -1.52 11.72 -0.95
N SER A 168 -1.19 12.69 -1.79
CA SER A 168 0.11 13.35 -1.77
C SER A 168 0.35 14.07 -0.43
N PRO A 169 1.60 14.14 0.04
CA PRO A 169 1.96 14.91 1.24
C PRO A 169 1.71 16.42 1.07
N ARG A 170 1.48 16.88 -0.17
CA ARG A 170 1.13 18.26 -0.52
C ARG A 170 -0.38 18.52 -0.55
N GLY A 171 -1.21 17.48 -0.56
CA GLY A 171 -2.68 17.59 -0.51
C GLY A 171 -3.37 17.83 -1.85
N ASP A 172 -2.64 18.12 -2.92
CA ASP A 172 -3.15 18.48 -4.25
C ASP A 172 -3.49 17.26 -5.12
N TRP A 173 -2.68 16.20 -5.02
CA TRP A 173 -2.79 15.01 -5.87
C TRP A 173 -3.12 13.74 -5.10
N ILE A 174 -3.71 12.78 -5.82
CA ILE A 174 -3.88 11.40 -5.41
C ILE A 174 -3.17 10.51 -6.44
N VAL A 175 -2.25 9.67 -5.98
CA VAL A 175 -1.61 8.63 -6.80
C VAL A 175 -2.36 7.32 -6.65
N PHE A 176 -2.50 6.53 -7.71
CA PHE A 176 -3.21 5.26 -7.68
C PHE A 176 -2.79 4.35 -8.84
N SER A 177 -3.08 3.06 -8.71
CA SER A 177 -2.93 2.09 -9.79
C SER A 177 -4.27 1.89 -10.49
N SER A 178 -4.27 1.84 -11.82
CA SER A 178 -5.49 1.68 -12.60
C SER A 178 -5.32 0.81 -13.83
N THR A 179 -6.37 0.05 -14.18
CA THR A 179 -6.49 -0.67 -15.45
C THR A 179 -7.13 0.16 -16.56
N ARG A 180 -7.35 1.47 -16.37
CA ARG A 180 -8.02 2.34 -17.36
C ARG A 180 -7.31 2.45 -18.72
N GLY A 181 -6.02 2.14 -18.77
CA GLY A 181 -5.23 2.09 -20.01
C GLY A 181 -5.33 0.77 -20.77
N LYS A 182 -6.11 -0.20 -20.27
CA LYS A 182 -6.25 -1.53 -20.89
C LYS A 182 -6.77 -1.42 -22.33
N PRO A 183 -6.14 -2.08 -23.32
CA PRO A 183 -6.60 -2.02 -24.70
C PRO A 183 -7.95 -2.72 -24.87
N ILE A 184 -8.72 -2.24 -25.86
CA ILE A 184 -9.97 -2.88 -26.28
C ILE A 184 -9.63 -4.30 -26.78
N GLY A 185 -10.41 -5.29 -26.34
CA GLY A 185 -10.19 -6.69 -26.70
C GLY A 185 -9.18 -7.44 -25.81
N ALA A 186 -8.56 -6.76 -24.84
CA ALA A 186 -7.75 -7.44 -23.83
C ALA A 186 -8.55 -8.57 -23.14
N PRO A 187 -7.92 -9.73 -22.87
CA PRO A 187 -8.58 -10.89 -22.28
C PRO A 187 -9.41 -10.55 -21.03
N LEU A 188 -10.54 -11.25 -20.87
CA LEU A 188 -11.32 -11.20 -19.63
C LEU A 188 -10.59 -11.97 -18.54
N PRO A 189 -10.48 -11.42 -17.30
CA PRO A 189 -9.87 -12.08 -16.14
C PRO A 189 -10.15 -13.59 -16.07
N ASP A 190 -9.09 -14.40 -16.08
CA ASP A 190 -9.21 -15.86 -15.99
C ASP A 190 -9.20 -16.26 -14.52
N HIS A 191 -10.19 -17.07 -14.10
CA HIS A 191 -10.38 -17.49 -12.71
C HIS A 191 -10.36 -16.35 -11.66
N GLY A 192 -10.70 -15.11 -12.05
CA GLY A 192 -10.68 -13.94 -11.17
C GLY A 192 -9.28 -13.35 -10.91
N LEU A 193 -8.26 -13.81 -11.65
CA LEU A 193 -6.92 -13.25 -11.65
C LEU A 193 -6.82 -12.11 -12.67
N ASP A 194 -6.10 -11.06 -12.28
CA ASP A 194 -5.93 -9.83 -13.05
C ASP A 194 -4.86 -10.01 -14.14
N PHE A 195 -5.14 -9.66 -15.39
CA PHE A 195 -4.17 -9.74 -16.51
C PHE A 195 -3.12 -8.61 -16.48
N ALA A 196 -2.74 -8.10 -15.32
CA ALA A 196 -1.59 -7.22 -15.18
C ALA A 196 -1.64 -5.83 -15.88
N TYR A 197 -2.79 -5.34 -16.35
CA TYR A 197 -2.90 -4.05 -17.05
C TYR A 197 -2.80 -2.79 -16.15
N PHE A 198 -2.17 -2.88 -14.98
CA PHE A 198 -2.09 -1.74 -14.07
C PHE A 198 -0.99 -0.77 -14.49
N SER A 199 -1.35 0.51 -14.52
CA SER A 199 -0.42 1.64 -14.67
C SER A 199 -0.60 2.59 -13.48
N ILE A 200 0.40 3.44 -13.23
CA ILE A 200 0.32 4.48 -12.19
C ILE A 200 -0.28 5.74 -12.78
N TYR A 201 -1.22 6.33 -12.06
CA TYR A 201 -1.87 7.58 -12.43
C TYR A 201 -1.83 8.56 -11.27
N LEU A 202 -1.88 9.85 -11.62
CA LEU A 202 -2.19 10.96 -10.72
C LEU A 202 -3.54 11.55 -11.13
N VAL A 203 -4.38 11.87 -10.14
CA VAL A 203 -5.62 12.64 -10.31
C VAL A 203 -5.61 13.83 -9.35
N MET A 204 -6.06 14.99 -9.81
CA MET A 204 -6.13 16.18 -8.96
C MET A 204 -7.32 16.05 -8.01
N ALA A 205 -7.08 16.22 -6.71
CA ALA A 205 -8.13 16.07 -5.71
C ALA A 205 -9.24 17.13 -5.84
N ALA A 206 -8.89 18.32 -6.33
CA ALA A 206 -9.81 19.45 -6.53
C ALA A 206 -10.49 19.46 -7.91
N ASP A 207 -9.88 18.83 -8.92
CA ASP A 207 -10.42 18.74 -10.28
C ASP A 207 -10.25 17.31 -10.82
N PRO A 208 -11.27 16.45 -10.64
CA PRO A 208 -11.20 15.05 -11.06
C PRO A 208 -11.03 14.84 -12.57
N SER A 209 -11.22 15.88 -13.39
CA SER A 209 -11.01 15.81 -14.84
C SER A 209 -9.52 15.79 -15.22
N VAL A 210 -8.64 16.25 -14.32
CA VAL A 210 -7.20 16.27 -14.54
C VAL A 210 -6.58 14.97 -14.07
N VAL A 211 -6.29 14.10 -15.02
CA VAL A 211 -5.65 12.79 -14.79
C VAL A 211 -4.43 12.63 -15.70
N VAL A 212 -3.30 12.19 -15.14
CA VAL A 212 -2.06 11.90 -15.87
C VAL A 212 -1.60 10.47 -15.58
N ARG A 213 -1.29 9.69 -16.63
CA ARG A 213 -0.59 8.40 -16.50
C ARG A 213 0.89 8.67 -16.30
N VAL A 214 1.45 8.24 -15.17
CA VAL A 214 2.86 8.50 -14.82
C VAL A 214 3.77 7.42 -15.32
N VAL A 215 3.42 6.16 -15.05
CA VAL A 215 4.19 4.98 -15.47
C VAL A 215 3.23 4.01 -16.12
N THR A 216 3.54 3.62 -17.36
CA THR A 216 2.78 2.60 -18.08
C THR A 216 3.22 1.20 -17.65
N GLY A 217 2.25 0.31 -17.45
CA GLY A 217 2.49 -1.13 -17.35
C GLY A 217 2.49 -1.84 -18.71
N MET A 218 2.34 -1.09 -19.80
CA MET A 218 2.26 -1.61 -21.16
C MET A 218 3.34 -0.96 -22.00
N ASP A 219 4.02 -1.75 -22.81
CA ASP A 219 4.80 -1.23 -23.92
C ASP A 219 3.85 -0.52 -24.91
N PRO A 220 4.17 0.68 -25.42
CA PRO A 220 3.39 1.32 -26.48
C PRO A 220 3.20 0.44 -27.72
N ASP A 221 4.14 -0.47 -27.99
CA ASP A 221 4.11 -1.39 -29.14
C ASP A 221 3.46 -2.75 -28.79
N MET A 222 3.00 -2.96 -27.55
CA MET A 222 2.31 -4.19 -27.16
C MET A 222 0.93 -4.31 -27.81
N ASN A 223 0.64 -5.49 -28.33
CA ASN A 223 -0.70 -5.90 -28.76
C ASN A 223 -1.58 -6.27 -27.56
N ALA A 224 -2.89 -6.31 -27.78
CA ALA A 224 -3.86 -6.67 -26.72
C ALA A 224 -3.65 -8.09 -26.12
N ASN A 225 -2.89 -8.95 -26.80
CA ASN A 225 -2.57 -10.31 -26.37
C ASN A 225 -1.21 -10.43 -25.66
N ASP A 226 -0.40 -9.36 -25.64
CA ASP A 226 0.88 -9.37 -24.94
C ASP A 226 0.65 -9.26 -23.43
N LEU A 227 1.57 -9.84 -22.65
CA LEU A 227 1.50 -9.79 -21.19
C LEU A 227 1.96 -8.41 -20.70
N PRO A 228 1.05 -7.55 -20.20
CA PRO A 228 1.46 -6.30 -19.60
C PRO A 228 2.11 -6.56 -18.24
N GLY A 229 2.92 -5.61 -17.78
CA GLY A 229 3.50 -5.62 -16.45
C GLY A 229 2.55 -5.04 -15.39
N HIS A 230 2.56 -5.64 -14.20
CA HIS A 230 1.87 -5.09 -13.05
C HIS A 230 2.62 -3.86 -12.53
N VAL A 231 2.03 -2.68 -12.58
CA VAL A 231 2.60 -1.48 -11.94
C VAL A 231 1.68 -1.03 -10.81
N ASN A 232 2.07 -1.35 -9.57
CA ASN A 232 1.19 -1.30 -8.40
C ASN A 232 1.80 -0.66 -7.15
N HIS A 233 0.98 -0.50 -6.12
CA HIS A 233 1.36 0.03 -4.81
C HIS A 233 2.14 1.35 -4.88
N PRO A 234 1.66 2.36 -5.61
CA PRO A 234 2.34 3.64 -5.66
C PRO A 234 2.32 4.31 -4.29
N VAL A 235 3.47 4.83 -3.88
CA VAL A 235 3.64 5.58 -2.64
C VAL A 235 4.52 6.79 -2.93
N PHE A 236 4.02 7.99 -2.62
CA PHE A 236 4.82 9.20 -2.64
C PHE A 236 5.99 9.10 -1.68
N ASN A 237 7.12 9.64 -2.10
CA ASN A 237 8.15 9.98 -1.15
C ASN A 237 7.66 11.11 -0.21
N PRO A 238 8.26 11.28 0.98
CA PRO A 238 7.81 12.27 1.95
C PRO A 238 7.87 13.74 1.48
N ASP A 239 8.65 14.06 0.44
CA ASP A 239 8.75 15.42 -0.11
C ASP A 239 7.81 15.67 -1.32
N GLY A 240 7.12 14.63 -1.79
CA GLY A 240 6.19 14.67 -2.92
C GLY A 240 6.82 14.80 -4.31
N ARG A 241 8.12 14.56 -4.46
CA ARG A 241 8.87 14.70 -5.74
C ARG A 241 9.13 13.39 -6.46
N SER A 242 8.87 12.26 -5.83
CA SER A 242 9.04 10.94 -6.46
C SER A 242 7.94 9.99 -5.99
N ILE A 243 7.67 8.97 -6.79
CA ILE A 243 6.73 7.89 -6.48
C ILE A 243 7.50 6.58 -6.52
N ALA A 244 7.42 5.79 -5.44
CA ALA A 244 7.88 4.41 -5.43
C ALA A 244 6.73 3.46 -5.72
N PHE A 245 6.98 2.37 -6.42
CA PHE A 245 5.96 1.39 -6.82
C PHE A 245 6.57 0.00 -6.96
N THR A 246 5.75 -1.03 -6.92
CA THR A 246 6.17 -2.42 -7.17
C THR A 246 5.80 -2.83 -8.58
N SER A 247 6.71 -3.56 -9.25
CA SER A 247 6.49 -4.01 -10.61
C SER A 247 7.31 -5.21 -11.04
N ASP A 248 6.81 -5.96 -12.01
CA ASP A 248 7.49 -7.05 -12.72
C ASP A 248 8.15 -6.60 -14.04
N LEU A 249 8.23 -5.30 -14.33
CA LEU A 249 8.84 -4.72 -15.54
C LEU A 249 10.31 -5.13 -15.78
N ALA A 250 11.06 -5.56 -14.76
CA ALA A 250 12.44 -6.05 -14.92
C ALA A 250 12.56 -7.58 -14.92
N ALA A 251 11.49 -8.27 -15.33
CA ALA A 251 11.31 -9.72 -15.31
C ALA A 251 11.32 -10.34 -13.90
N VAL A 252 10.62 -11.46 -13.76
CA VAL A 252 10.70 -12.33 -12.59
C VAL A 252 11.91 -13.26 -12.78
N SER A 253 12.78 -13.36 -11.79
CA SER A 253 13.99 -14.22 -11.88
C SER A 253 13.62 -15.65 -12.30
N VAL A 254 14.30 -16.21 -13.31
CA VAL A 254 14.06 -17.58 -13.84
C VAL A 254 14.87 -18.67 -13.14
N GLU A 255 15.66 -18.31 -12.12
CA GLU A 255 16.16 -19.32 -11.17
C GLU A 255 14.97 -20.00 -10.50
N PRO A 256 15.01 -21.29 -10.10
CA PRO A 256 13.89 -21.96 -9.45
C PRO A 256 13.54 -21.20 -8.18
N ILE A 257 12.63 -20.24 -8.33
CA ILE A 257 12.13 -19.45 -7.25
C ILE A 257 11.31 -20.43 -6.46
N SER A 258 11.74 -20.67 -5.23
CA SER A 258 10.85 -21.08 -4.17
C SER A 258 9.83 -19.95 -3.94
N MET A 259 8.93 -19.75 -4.89
CA MET A 259 7.67 -19.06 -4.63
C MET A 259 6.76 -20.12 -4.04
N PRO A 260 6.53 -20.20 -2.72
CA PRO A 260 5.26 -20.73 -2.31
C PRO A 260 4.21 -19.83 -2.96
N MET A 261 3.30 -20.44 -3.73
CA MET A 261 2.03 -19.82 -4.06
C MET A 261 1.37 -19.46 -2.73
N PHE A 262 1.54 -18.23 -2.26
CA PHE A 262 0.72 -17.75 -1.16
C PHE A 262 -0.72 -17.78 -1.67
N LEU A 263 -1.65 -18.33 -0.88
CA LEU A 263 -3.09 -18.26 -1.19
C LEU A 263 -3.63 -16.82 -1.05
N HIS A 264 -2.86 -15.95 -0.38
CA HIS A 264 -3.15 -14.53 -0.16
C HIS A 264 -1.91 -13.65 -0.35
N PRO A 265 -1.17 -13.76 -1.48
CA PRO A 265 -0.10 -12.82 -1.70
C PRO A 265 -0.78 -11.46 -1.79
N GLY A 266 -0.26 -10.45 -1.10
CA GLY A 266 -0.58 -9.05 -1.41
C GLY A 266 -0.01 -8.64 -2.77
N ARG A 267 -0.15 -9.53 -3.77
CA ARG A 267 0.38 -9.55 -5.12
C ARG A 267 1.86 -9.10 -5.16
N PRO A 268 2.85 -9.95 -4.85
CA PRO A 268 4.25 -9.59 -4.96
C PRO A 268 4.59 -9.38 -6.43
N TYR A 269 5.00 -8.18 -6.78
CA TYR A 269 5.35 -7.79 -8.15
C TYR A 269 6.85 -7.55 -8.20
N GLY A 270 7.57 -8.42 -8.92
CA GLY A 270 9.00 -8.31 -9.24
C GLY A 270 9.85 -7.57 -8.21
N ASP A 271 10.12 -6.29 -8.45
CA ASP A 271 10.94 -5.36 -7.66
C ASP A 271 10.21 -4.05 -7.31
N ILE A 272 10.81 -3.29 -6.39
CA ILE A 272 10.46 -1.88 -6.14
C ILE A 272 11.23 -1.00 -7.11
N PHE A 273 10.51 -0.06 -7.72
CA PHE A 273 11.02 1.01 -8.57
C PHE A 273 10.64 2.36 -7.98
N SER A 274 11.29 3.41 -8.48
CA SER A 274 10.91 4.80 -8.22
C SER A 274 10.96 5.61 -9.49
N VAL A 275 10.11 6.63 -9.57
CA VAL A 275 10.06 7.59 -10.66
C VAL A 275 10.03 8.99 -10.07
N ASP A 276 10.82 9.90 -10.65
CA ASP A 276 10.79 11.31 -10.25
C ASP A 276 9.68 12.04 -11.00
N ILE A 277 9.00 12.95 -10.33
CA ILE A 277 7.89 13.74 -10.86
C ILE A 277 8.17 15.24 -10.69
N ASP A 278 7.68 16.04 -11.63
CA ASP A 278 7.59 17.50 -11.51
C ASP A 278 6.31 17.86 -10.73
N PRO A 279 6.41 18.33 -9.47
CA PRO A 279 5.24 18.66 -8.66
C PRO A 279 4.57 19.97 -9.09
N ASN A 280 5.20 20.76 -9.98
CA ASN A 280 4.70 22.07 -10.41
C ASN A 280 4.08 22.02 -11.81
N ASP A 281 4.53 21.10 -12.66
CA ASP A 281 3.97 20.87 -13.99
C ASP A 281 3.62 19.39 -14.17
N ILE A 282 2.36 19.06 -13.89
CA ILE A 282 1.88 17.69 -13.95
C ILE A 282 1.95 17.08 -15.36
N HIS A 283 1.88 17.89 -16.41
CA HIS A 283 1.87 17.38 -17.78
C HIS A 283 3.22 16.81 -18.20
N LYS A 284 4.30 17.25 -17.57
CA LYS A 284 5.64 16.63 -17.74
C LYS A 284 5.74 15.25 -17.12
N ASN A 285 4.79 14.88 -16.27
CA ASN A 285 4.78 13.56 -15.64
C ASN A 285 4.05 12.51 -16.48
N LYS A 286 3.71 12.82 -17.74
CA LYS A 286 3.03 11.87 -18.61
C LYS A 286 4.02 10.84 -19.15
N ASP A 287 3.72 9.56 -18.93
CA ASP A 287 4.41 8.41 -19.54
C ASP A 287 5.93 8.50 -19.39
N ILE A 288 6.41 8.57 -18.15
CA ILE A 288 7.84 8.70 -17.85
C ILE A 288 8.56 7.37 -18.10
N ASP A 289 9.48 7.36 -19.06
CA ASP A 289 10.28 6.17 -19.39
C ASP A 289 11.44 5.92 -18.41
N LYS A 290 11.94 6.98 -17.77
CA LYS A 290 13.09 6.89 -16.86
C LYS A 290 12.63 6.48 -15.46
N ILE A 291 12.64 5.18 -15.22
CA ILE A 291 12.39 4.58 -13.90
C ILE A 291 13.67 4.06 -13.26
N ASN A 292 13.79 4.23 -11.95
CA ASN A 292 14.95 3.81 -11.16
C ASN A 292 14.61 2.53 -10.39
N ARG A 293 15.35 1.45 -10.63
CA ARG A 293 15.20 0.20 -9.85
C ARG A 293 15.76 0.40 -8.43
N VAL A 294 14.90 0.28 -7.42
CA VAL A 294 15.23 0.50 -6.01
C VAL A 294 15.71 -0.78 -5.35
N THR A 295 15.16 -1.92 -5.76
CA THR A 295 15.55 -3.24 -5.25
C THR A 295 15.98 -4.17 -6.35
N HIS A 296 16.84 -5.12 -6.02
CA HIS A 296 17.13 -6.27 -6.87
C HIS A 296 17.42 -7.45 -5.93
N SER A 297 16.47 -8.37 -5.79
CA SER A 297 16.72 -9.59 -5.02
C SER A 297 15.94 -10.78 -5.55
N ARG A 298 16.31 -11.97 -5.07
CA ARG A 298 15.64 -13.24 -5.35
C ARG A 298 14.21 -13.36 -4.76
N TYR A 299 13.72 -12.33 -4.07
CA TYR A 299 12.42 -12.35 -3.39
C TYR A 299 11.45 -11.34 -4.02
N GLY A 300 10.18 -11.69 -4.15
CA GLY A 300 9.13 -10.73 -4.55
C GLY A 300 8.81 -9.71 -3.45
N TYR A 301 8.52 -8.47 -3.83
CA TYR A 301 8.27 -7.36 -2.91
C TYR A 301 6.78 -7.09 -2.77
N SER A 302 6.33 -6.94 -1.53
CA SER A 302 4.97 -6.50 -1.17
C SER A 302 4.92 -4.98 -0.93
N THR A 303 3.75 -4.45 -0.57
CA THR A 303 3.53 -3.02 -0.25
C THR A 303 4.67 -2.42 0.58
N HIS A 304 5.36 -1.44 0.01
CA HIS A 304 6.39 -0.67 0.71
C HIS A 304 5.79 0.55 1.41
N ALA A 305 6.54 1.07 2.38
CA ALA A 305 6.33 2.40 2.93
C ALA A 305 7.60 3.24 2.74
N TRP A 306 7.43 4.53 2.46
CA TRP A 306 8.54 5.47 2.32
C TRP A 306 8.52 6.43 3.49
N THR A 307 9.64 6.50 4.22
CA THR A 307 9.81 7.47 5.31
C THR A 307 11.13 8.21 5.16
N ARG A 308 11.17 9.46 5.63
CA ARG A 308 12.40 10.25 5.78
C ARG A 308 13.07 10.02 7.13
N PHE A 309 12.39 9.34 8.04
CA PHE A 309 12.84 9.14 9.40
C PHE A 309 13.62 7.85 9.51
N VAL A 310 14.93 8.00 9.64
CA VAL A 310 15.77 6.98 10.26
C VAL A 310 15.91 7.41 11.72
N PRO A 311 15.48 6.62 12.72
CA PRO A 311 15.55 7.07 14.10
C PRO A 311 16.98 7.45 14.46
N ASN A 312 17.14 8.62 15.09
CA ASN A 312 18.45 9.11 15.52
C ASN A 312 19.09 8.16 16.53
N ASN A 313 18.27 7.46 17.32
CA ASN A 313 18.71 6.42 18.24
C ASN A 313 18.71 5.04 17.54
N PRO A 314 19.86 4.39 17.34
CA PRO A 314 19.90 3.02 16.82
C PRO A 314 19.17 2.02 17.74
N ASN A 315 18.97 2.36 19.02
CA ASN A 315 18.24 1.57 20.00
C ASN A 315 16.72 1.82 20.02
N THR A 316 16.16 2.62 19.10
CA THR A 316 14.70 2.70 18.93
C THR A 316 14.17 1.29 18.63
N GLN A 317 13.20 0.80 19.39
CA GLN A 317 12.86 -0.63 19.40
C GLN A 317 12.48 -1.21 18.03
N TRP A 318 11.89 -0.44 17.11
CA TRP A 318 11.63 -0.95 15.76
C TRP A 318 12.91 -1.15 14.92
N ASN A 319 14.00 -0.45 15.23
CA ASN A 319 15.35 -0.72 14.69
C ASN A 319 16.01 -1.95 15.35
N MET A 320 15.65 -2.25 16.61
CA MET A 320 16.25 -3.35 17.40
C MET A 320 15.56 -4.70 17.24
N LEU A 321 14.48 -4.78 16.47
CA LEU A 321 13.75 -6.04 16.24
C LEU A 321 14.57 -7.11 15.50
N VAL A 322 15.81 -6.80 15.12
CA VAL A 322 16.85 -7.77 14.80
C VAL A 322 17.97 -7.58 15.83
N THR A 323 17.91 -8.26 17.00
CA THR A 323 19.01 -9.10 17.54
C THR A 323 18.95 -9.52 19.02
N LEU A 324 18.22 -8.92 19.97
CA LEU A 324 18.66 -9.08 21.39
C LEU A 324 17.62 -9.12 22.54
N ASP A 325 16.35 -9.54 22.40
CA ASP A 325 15.52 -9.60 23.63
C ASP A 325 14.54 -10.76 23.84
N TYR A 326 14.54 -11.26 25.07
CA TYR A 326 13.77 -12.37 25.64
C TYR A 326 12.26 -12.09 25.72
N ALA A 327 11.82 -10.84 25.46
CA ALA A 327 10.42 -10.43 25.51
C ALA A 327 9.53 -11.07 24.42
N THR A 328 10.13 -11.67 23.38
CA THR A 328 9.42 -12.42 22.32
C THR A 328 9.48 -13.95 22.50
N ALA A 329 9.95 -14.46 23.65
CA ALA A 329 10.19 -15.91 23.85
C ALA A 329 8.96 -16.81 23.56
N ASN A 330 7.74 -16.26 23.65
CA ASN A 330 6.50 -16.98 23.37
C ASN A 330 5.82 -16.58 22.05
N PHE A 331 6.32 -15.58 21.32
CA PHE A 331 5.80 -15.24 20.00
C PHE A 331 6.44 -16.17 18.97
N ARG A 332 5.71 -17.22 18.59
CA ARG A 332 6.06 -18.04 17.44
C ARG A 332 5.29 -17.49 16.24
N PRO A 333 5.96 -16.94 15.21
CA PRO A 333 5.29 -16.61 13.97
C PRO A 333 4.71 -17.92 13.40
N ALA A 334 3.40 -18.09 13.51
CA ALA A 334 2.69 -19.14 12.81
C ALA A 334 2.44 -18.62 11.40
N CYS A 335 3.32 -18.96 10.46
CA CYS A 335 2.91 -18.93 9.07
C CYS A 335 2.27 -20.31 8.80
N PRO A 336 1.01 -20.38 8.35
CA PRO A 336 0.41 -21.67 7.97
C PRO A 336 1.16 -22.40 6.85
N TYR A 337 2.22 -21.79 6.30
CA TYR A 337 3.01 -22.27 5.17
C TYR A 337 4.52 -22.43 5.47
N THR A 338 4.96 -22.41 6.73
CA THR A 338 6.39 -22.60 7.09
C THR A 338 6.64 -23.87 7.89
N HIS A 339 7.68 -24.62 7.52
CA HIS A 339 8.19 -25.73 8.31
C HIS A 339 8.85 -25.24 9.63
N PRO A 340 8.79 -26.03 10.71
CA PRO A 340 9.26 -25.63 12.04
C PRO A 340 10.79 -25.61 12.23
N ASP A 341 11.58 -25.81 11.19
CA ASP A 341 13.03 -26.06 11.24
C ASP A 341 13.91 -24.79 11.18
N GLY A 342 13.32 -23.59 11.14
CA GLY A 342 14.05 -22.34 11.39
C GLY A 342 15.03 -21.91 10.30
N GLY A 343 14.97 -22.50 9.09
CA GLY A 343 15.56 -21.87 7.90
C GLY A 343 14.90 -20.51 7.64
N GLU A 344 15.59 -19.56 7.00
CA GLU A 344 15.04 -18.25 6.60
C GLU A 344 13.71 -18.42 5.86
N SER A 345 12.62 -18.44 6.61
CA SER A 345 11.35 -18.92 6.12
C SER A 345 10.60 -17.77 5.47
N TRP A 346 10.27 -17.99 4.19
CA TRP A 346 9.12 -17.56 3.37
C TRP A 346 8.09 -16.60 3.97
N HIS A 347 8.52 -15.52 4.62
CA HIS A 347 7.66 -14.49 5.18
C HIS A 347 7.27 -13.49 4.10
N MET A 348 5.99 -13.10 4.05
CA MET A 348 5.65 -11.82 3.44
C MET A 348 6.41 -10.75 4.20
N THR A 349 7.24 -10.02 3.47
CA THR A 349 8.05 -8.94 4.02
C THR A 349 7.77 -7.69 3.23
N GLY A 350 7.31 -6.67 3.94
CA GLY A 350 7.22 -5.34 3.38
C GLY A 350 8.55 -4.62 3.55
N HIS A 351 8.67 -3.52 2.83
CA HIS A 351 9.93 -2.83 2.66
C HIS A 351 9.78 -1.38 3.10
N LEU A 352 10.73 -0.90 3.89
CA LEU A 352 10.87 0.50 4.21
C LEU A 352 11.97 1.09 3.34
N ILE A 353 11.60 2.12 2.58
CA ILE A 353 12.52 2.94 1.80
C ILE A 353 12.93 4.12 2.68
N LEU A 354 14.24 4.25 2.91
CA LEU A 354 14.84 5.22 3.83
C LEU A 354 15.88 6.07 3.07
N PRO A 355 16.12 7.33 3.44
CA PRO A 355 17.33 8.04 3.02
C PRO A 355 18.55 7.31 3.59
N ARG A 356 19.59 7.10 2.78
CA ARG A 356 20.86 6.56 3.28
C ARG A 356 21.53 7.64 4.15
N ARG A 357 22.05 7.25 5.32
CA ARG A 357 22.87 8.14 6.15
C ARG A 357 24.12 8.53 5.35
N CYS A 358 24.35 9.83 5.18
CA CYS A 358 25.70 10.31 4.85
C CYS A 358 26.54 10.06 6.10
N CYS A 359 27.50 9.14 6.01
CA CYS A 359 28.52 8.97 7.05
C CYS A 359 29.53 10.10 6.98
#